data_AF-A0A9E3HX97-F1
#
_entry.id   AF-A0A9E3HX97-F1
#
_cell.length_a   1.000
_cell.length_b   1.000
_cell.length_c   1.000
_cell.angle_alpha   90.00
_cell.angle_beta   90.00
_cell.angle_gamma   90.00
#
_symmetry.space_group_name_H-M   'P 1'
#
loop_
_entity.id
_entity.type
_entity.pdbx_description
1 polymer ?
#
loop_
_entity_poly.entity_id
_entity_poly.type
_entity_poly.pdbx_seq_one_letter_code
_entity_poly.pdbx_strand_id
1 'polypeptide(L)'
;VARAVATGLKAEQLVFLTNVPCIYDDVYQLTTLKPDQAESLIESGIIAGGMIPKVRSGIAALEAGVSRVVITDIDGLTARLAGEEAGTVIEK
;
A
#
# COMPACT_ATOMS: atom_id res chain seq x y z
N VAL A 1 1.65 -6.89 13.38
CA VAL A 1 0.93 -6.05 14.38
C VAL A 1 -0.01 -5.05 13.71
N ALA A 2 0.48 -4.14 12.85
CA ALA A 2 -0.33 -3.09 12.21
C ALA A 2 -1.63 -3.61 11.53
N ARG A 3 -1.54 -4.68 10.71
CA ARG A 3 -2.70 -5.33 10.10
C ARG A 3 -3.78 -5.72 11.11
N ALA A 4 -3.40 -6.41 12.17
CA ALA A 4 -4.36 -6.93 13.15
C ALA A 4 -5.11 -5.80 13.86
N VAL A 5 -4.41 -4.70 14.17
CA VAL A 5 -5.03 -3.50 14.75
C VAL A 5 -5.99 -2.85 13.74
N ALA A 6 -5.56 -2.63 12.50
CA ALA A 6 -6.40 -2.02 11.47
C ALA A 6 -7.66 -2.84 11.17
N THR A 7 -7.52 -4.17 11.05
CA THR A 7 -8.65 -5.10 10.90
C THR A 7 -9.58 -5.07 12.10
N GLY A 8 -9.04 -5.12 13.34
CA GLY A 8 -9.85 -5.09 14.56
C GLY A 8 -10.66 -3.80 14.70
N LEU A 9 -10.14 -2.69 14.19
CA LEU A 9 -10.80 -1.38 14.18
C LEU A 9 -11.68 -1.15 12.95
N LYS A 10 -11.67 -2.04 11.95
CA LYS A 10 -12.25 -1.80 10.62
C LYS A 10 -11.81 -0.45 10.05
N ALA A 11 -10.51 -0.22 10.10
CA ALA A 11 -9.92 1.04 9.68
C ALA A 11 -10.26 1.35 8.22
N GLU A 12 -10.59 2.60 7.93
CA GLU A 12 -10.82 3.08 6.57
C GLU A 12 -9.54 3.03 5.73
N GLN A 13 -8.39 3.28 6.35
CA GLN A 13 -7.10 3.29 5.67
C GLN A 13 -6.00 2.68 6.54
N LEU A 14 -5.19 1.81 5.95
CA LEU A 14 -3.93 1.30 6.53
C LEU A 14 -2.75 1.83 5.72
N VAL A 15 -1.90 2.65 6.34
CA VAL A 15 -0.72 3.23 5.67
C VAL A 15 0.56 2.50 6.09
N PHE A 16 1.30 2.00 5.11
CA PHE A 16 2.65 1.50 5.27
C PHE A 16 3.65 2.60 4.92
N LEU A 17 4.24 3.19 5.95
CA LEU A 17 5.34 4.13 5.80
C LEU A 17 6.61 3.38 5.39
N THR A 18 7.24 3.83 4.30
CA THR A 18 8.43 3.21 3.72
C THR A 18 9.43 4.28 3.27
N ASN A 19 10.58 3.85 2.76
CA ASN A 19 11.64 4.72 2.25
C ASN A 19 11.53 5.00 0.73
N VAL A 20 10.37 4.71 0.13
CA VAL A 20 10.07 4.98 -1.29
C VAL A 20 8.72 5.69 -1.37
N PRO A 21 8.58 6.69 -2.24
CA PRO A 21 7.36 7.51 -2.27
C PRO A 21 6.13 6.72 -2.77
N CYS A 22 6.33 5.80 -3.70
CA CYS A 22 5.31 4.93 -4.29
C CYS A 22 5.96 3.68 -4.91
N ILE A 23 5.14 2.77 -5.45
CA ILE A 23 5.57 1.65 -6.28
C ILE A 23 5.78 2.16 -7.71
N TYR A 24 6.92 1.82 -8.30
CA TYR A 24 7.26 2.15 -9.68
C TYR A 24 7.20 0.90 -10.53
N ASP A 25 6.60 0.99 -11.71
CA ASP A 25 6.82 0.06 -12.81
C ASP A 25 7.68 0.79 -13.85
N ASP A 26 8.96 0.44 -13.89
CA ASP A 26 9.99 1.17 -14.64
C ASP A 26 10.04 2.67 -14.27
N VAL A 27 9.64 3.56 -15.19
CA VAL A 27 9.58 5.01 -14.99
C VAL A 27 8.20 5.51 -14.51
N TYR A 28 7.20 4.62 -14.45
CA TYR A 28 5.82 4.99 -14.16
C TYR A 28 5.49 4.81 -12.68
N GLN A 29 4.99 5.88 -12.07
CA GLN A 29 4.44 5.82 -10.73
C GLN A 29 3.07 5.15 -10.75
N LEU A 30 2.92 4.09 -9.97
CA LEU A 30 1.63 3.40 -9.83
C LEU A 30 0.86 4.06 -8.69
N THR A 31 -0.19 4.80 -9.03
CA THR A 31 -1.02 5.53 -8.06
C THR A 31 -2.06 4.63 -7.40
N THR A 32 -2.67 3.73 -8.18
CA THR A 32 -3.70 2.79 -7.69
C THR A 32 -3.45 1.39 -8.25
N LEU A 33 -3.64 0.37 -7.41
CA LEU A 33 -3.52 -1.04 -7.75
C LEU A 33 -4.66 -1.83 -7.15
N LYS A 34 -5.11 -2.83 -7.90
CA LYS A 34 -5.91 -3.93 -7.35
C LYS A 34 -4.99 -4.98 -6.70
N PRO A 35 -5.51 -5.82 -5.78
CA PRO A 35 -4.70 -6.84 -5.11
C PRO A 35 -4.03 -7.84 -6.07
N ASP A 36 -4.70 -8.22 -7.14
CA ASP A 36 -4.19 -9.11 -8.19
C ASP A 36 -3.04 -8.46 -8.98
N GLN A 37 -3.16 -7.17 -9.30
CA GLN A 37 -2.07 -6.41 -9.90
C GLN A 37 -0.86 -6.32 -8.96
N ALA A 38 -1.11 -6.09 -7.66
CA ALA A 38 -0.04 -6.04 -6.67
C ALA A 38 0.71 -7.38 -6.53
N GLU A 39 0.01 -8.53 -6.59
CA GLU A 39 0.68 -9.85 -6.64
C GLU A 39 1.44 -10.05 -7.95
N SER A 40 0.89 -9.61 -9.08
CA SER A 40 1.57 -9.71 -10.38
C SER A 40 2.90 -8.94 -10.39
N LEU A 41 2.95 -7.78 -9.70
CA LEU A 41 4.17 -6.99 -9.52
C LEU A 41 5.18 -7.63 -8.55
N ILE A 42 4.71 -8.47 -7.61
CA ILE A 42 5.60 -9.30 -6.78
C ILE A 42 6.22 -10.41 -7.64
N GLU A 43 5.41 -11.06 -8.48
CA GLU A 43 5.85 -12.13 -9.38
C GLU A 43 6.83 -11.64 -10.45
N SER A 44 6.61 -10.43 -10.99
CA SER A 44 7.52 -9.81 -11.95
C SER A 44 8.84 -9.33 -11.34
N GLY A 45 8.94 -9.29 -10.01
CA GLY A 45 10.12 -8.82 -9.28
C GLY A 45 10.19 -7.29 -9.12
N ILE A 46 9.19 -6.54 -9.56
CA ILE A 46 9.09 -5.09 -9.35
C ILE A 46 8.96 -4.79 -7.85
N ILE A 47 8.06 -5.48 -7.16
CA ILE A 47 7.92 -5.42 -5.70
C ILE A 47 8.84 -6.48 -5.11
N ALA A 48 9.99 -6.04 -4.57
CA ALA A 48 11.02 -6.93 -4.07
C ALA A 48 11.35 -6.73 -2.57
N GLY A 49 12.07 -7.71 -2.02
CA GLY A 49 12.66 -7.65 -0.68
C GLY A 49 11.62 -7.44 0.43
N GLY A 50 11.91 -6.49 1.33
CA GLY A 50 11.04 -6.19 2.47
C GLY A 50 9.69 -5.58 2.11
N MET A 51 9.46 -5.20 0.85
CA MET A 51 8.16 -4.68 0.39
C MET A 51 7.13 -5.80 0.22
N ILE A 52 7.57 -7.01 -0.16
CA ILE A 52 6.71 -8.18 -0.35
C ILE A 52 5.83 -8.46 0.90
N PRO A 53 6.39 -8.60 2.12
CA PRO A 53 5.57 -8.84 3.30
C PRO A 53 4.66 -7.66 3.67
N LYS A 54 5.01 -6.41 3.32
CA LYS A 54 4.16 -5.24 3.55
C LYS A 54 2.93 -5.27 2.63
N VAL A 55 3.15 -5.49 1.34
CA VAL A 55 2.08 -5.55 0.32
C VAL A 55 1.14 -6.70 0.62
N ARG A 56 1.66 -7.91 0.87
CA ARG A 56 0.85 -9.08 1.25
C ARG A 56 0.07 -8.88 2.55
N SER A 57 0.70 -8.26 3.55
CA SER A 57 0.01 -7.92 4.80
C SER A 57 -1.11 -6.90 4.55
N GLY A 58 -0.94 -5.98 3.59
CA GLY A 58 -1.95 -5.03 3.16
C GLY A 58 -3.12 -5.71 2.45
N ILE A 59 -2.83 -6.56 1.47
CA ILE A 59 -3.85 -7.34 0.75
C ILE A 59 -4.71 -8.14 1.74
N ALA A 60 -4.08 -8.85 2.68
CA ALA A 60 -4.79 -9.57 3.73
C ALA A 60 -5.61 -8.64 4.66
N ALA A 61 -5.20 -7.38 4.84
CA ALA A 61 -5.97 -6.39 5.59
C ALA A 61 -7.26 -5.99 4.83
N LEU A 62 -7.14 -5.79 3.51
CA LEU A 62 -8.27 -5.49 2.62
C LEU A 62 -9.30 -6.63 2.64
N GLU A 63 -8.84 -7.87 2.53
CA GLU A 63 -9.69 -9.06 2.66
C GLU A 63 -10.42 -9.11 4.00
N ALA A 64 -9.75 -8.67 5.06
CA ALA A 64 -10.29 -8.64 6.41
C ALA A 64 -11.14 -7.38 6.74
N GLY A 65 -11.43 -6.53 5.76
CA GLY A 65 -12.39 -5.43 5.89
C GLY A 65 -11.80 -4.04 6.10
N VAL A 66 -10.49 -3.86 5.93
CA VAL A 66 -9.90 -2.51 5.73
C VAL A 66 -10.30 -2.01 4.34
N SER A 67 -10.73 -0.76 4.21
CA SER A 67 -11.19 -0.25 2.91
C SER A 67 -10.04 -0.06 1.92
N ARG A 68 -8.92 0.52 2.39
CA ARG A 68 -7.79 0.92 1.54
C ARG A 68 -6.45 0.69 2.23
N VAL A 69 -5.44 0.30 1.46
CA VAL A 69 -4.04 0.24 1.92
C VAL A 69 -3.22 1.25 1.13
N VAL A 70 -2.32 1.98 1.77
CA VAL A 70 -1.46 2.96 1.11
C VAL A 70 0.00 2.65 1.39
N ILE A 71 0.84 2.65 0.36
CA ILE A 71 2.29 2.52 0.45
C ILE A 71 2.88 3.89 0.11
N THR A 72 3.58 4.52 1.04
CA THR A 72 4.17 5.85 0.83
C THR A 72 5.31 6.15 1.78
N ASP A 73 6.02 7.26 1.56
CA ASP A 73 7.06 7.78 2.44
C ASP A 73 6.53 8.92 3.34
N ILE A 74 7.43 9.61 4.03
CA ILE A 74 7.06 10.66 4.99
C ILE A 74 6.47 11.89 4.31
N ASP A 75 6.98 12.24 3.13
CA ASP A 75 6.50 13.39 2.37
C ASP A 75 5.11 13.08 1.79
N GLY A 76 4.92 11.89 1.24
CA GLY A 76 3.63 11.44 0.78
C GLY A 76 2.60 11.30 1.92
N LEU A 77 2.98 10.82 3.10
CA LEU A 77 2.08 10.84 4.26
C LEU A 77 1.66 12.27 4.64
N THR A 78 2.62 13.21 4.63
CA THR A 78 2.34 14.63 4.93
C THR A 78 1.38 15.24 3.92
N ALA A 79 1.62 15.01 2.62
CA ALA A 79 0.74 15.45 1.54
C ALA A 79 -0.69 14.89 1.71
N ARG A 80 -0.82 13.60 2.07
CA ARG A 80 -2.14 12.99 2.33
C ARG A 80 -2.87 13.61 3.52
N LEU A 81 -2.15 13.99 4.57
CA LEU A 81 -2.75 14.69 5.70
C LEU A 81 -3.21 16.11 5.33
N ALA A 82 -2.58 16.72 4.33
CA ALA A 82 -3.01 17.98 3.73
C ALA A 82 -4.19 17.84 2.73
N GLY A 83 -4.62 16.60 2.45
CA GLY A 83 -5.72 16.30 1.53
C GLY A 83 -5.29 16.03 0.08
N GLU A 84 -4.00 15.87 -0.17
CA GLU A 84 -3.45 15.56 -1.50
C GLU A 84 -3.36 14.04 -1.72
N GLU A 85 -3.35 13.60 -2.98
CA GLU A 85 -3.10 12.20 -3.31
C GLU A 85 -1.60 11.94 -3.47
N ALA A 86 -1.06 11.09 -2.61
CA ALA A 86 0.33 10.64 -2.71
C ALA A 86 0.47 9.16 -2.34
N GLY A 87 1.51 8.53 -2.92
CA GLY A 87 1.80 7.10 -2.76
C GLY A 87 1.00 6.19 -3.69
N THR A 88 1.13 4.89 -3.44
CA THR A 88 0.34 3.86 -4.13
C THR A 88 -0.78 3.38 -3.23
N VAL A 89 -2.02 3.47 -3.71
CA VAL A 89 -3.21 2.95 -3.05
C VAL A 89 -3.52 1.55 -3.57
N ILE A 90 -3.74 0.59 -2.67
CA ILE A 90 -4.23 -0.74 -2.98
C ILE A 90 -5.67 -0.85 -2.47
N GLU A 91 -6.62 -1.10 -3.36
CA GLU A 91 -8.05 -1.18 -3.07
C GLU A 91 -8.75 -2.23 -3.94
N LYS A 92 -9.93 -2.70 -3.50
CA LYS A 92 -10.69 -3.75 -4.19
C LYS A 92 -11.44 -3.23 -5.42
#